data_AF-A0A226DM19-F1
#
_entry.id   AF-A0A226DM19-F1
#
_cell.length_a   1.000
_cell.length_b   1.000
_cell.length_c   1.000
_cell.angle_alpha   90.00
_cell.angle_beta   90.00
_cell.angle_gamma   90.00
#
_symmetry.space_group_name_H-M   'P 1'
#
loop_
_entity.id
_entity.type
_entity.pdbx_description
1 polymer ?
#
loop_
_entity_poly.entity_id
_entity_poly.type
_entity_poly.pdbx_seq_one_letter_code
_entity_poly.pdbx_strand_id
1 'polypeptide(L)'
;MSEFQRNQRNFNGIDLARWLHAPNKSGGELVSPGMWILLNLYRNVFVKFSILPFSFTLSDRLIRVDRLTRGKRLVSKCLSVLGPIHSLICFYLLRNIIYGRGEDAKLKGDDVFNILRPVAVIYLGLVPPSLMGMSYAISFCPEVAPSIVNCILRFEKKFFGPIAIIALVPPAIVMNVDPLSIWFSTLCEDCTTRKVAFYTVRSLILTMISAEIAKAGLAFLIIGLIVIFAVAEATEKLDNYIKWITASPTVSKLEMVRLYQELQIWNQHTNASFCYSAIPPLLFFGVATNIFANYATIKLYGVVPNMLYPVAPWTSLLGGIFLMTLLPLAAKTYENSSRFLTWVKGHLIDKYDRRVTYSLRPIGAQCGPFGVITNSWMSRLVDTILNYTATALLTF
;
A
#
# COMPACT_ATOMS: atom_id res chain seq x y z
N MET A 1 36.22 9.08 -6.63
CA MET A 1 35.10 9.30 -5.70
C MET A 1 33.82 8.84 -6.38
N SER A 2 33.02 7.98 -5.74
CA SER A 2 31.81 7.44 -6.40
C SER A 2 30.65 8.45 -6.37
N GLU A 3 29.73 8.33 -7.32
CA GLU A 3 28.51 9.14 -7.40
C GLU A 3 27.66 8.99 -6.12
N PHE A 4 27.64 7.79 -5.53
CA PHE A 4 27.03 7.52 -4.24
C PHE A 4 27.65 8.37 -3.10
N GLN A 5 28.98 8.44 -3.00
CA GLN A 5 29.66 9.30 -2.00
C GLN A 5 29.40 10.80 -2.21
N ARG A 6 29.29 11.25 -3.47
CA ARG A 6 28.93 12.64 -3.80
C ARG A 6 27.50 12.96 -3.35
N ASN A 7 26.54 12.08 -3.63
CA ASN A 7 25.16 12.25 -3.18
C ASN A 7 25.02 12.15 -1.64
N GLN A 8 25.80 11.31 -0.97
CA GLN A 8 25.75 11.15 0.48
C GLN A 8 26.29 12.39 1.23
N ARG A 9 27.36 13.04 0.73
CA ARG A 9 27.81 14.33 1.28
C ARG A 9 26.77 15.44 1.10
N ASN A 10 26.07 15.47 -0.04
CA ASN A 10 25.02 16.47 -0.28
C ASN A 10 23.81 16.32 0.66
N PHE A 11 23.52 15.12 1.19
CA PHE A 11 22.43 14.95 2.17
C PHE A 11 22.80 15.48 3.57
N ASN A 12 24.02 15.24 4.04
CA ASN A 12 24.45 15.65 5.38
C ASN A 12 24.66 17.18 5.53
N GLY A 13 24.66 17.93 4.43
CA GLY A 13 24.77 19.39 4.41
C GLY A 13 23.45 20.15 4.19
N ILE A 14 22.31 19.46 4.08
CA ILE A 14 21.00 20.11 3.93
C ILE A 14 20.46 20.47 5.31
N ASP A 15 20.51 21.76 5.63
CA ASP A 15 19.81 22.37 6.76
C ASP A 15 18.30 22.24 6.56
N LEU A 16 17.75 21.13 7.09
CA LEU A 16 16.37 20.70 6.86
C LEU A 16 15.35 21.73 7.39
N ALA A 17 15.66 22.40 8.51
CA ALA A 17 14.84 23.46 9.08
C ALA A 17 14.75 24.67 8.14
N ARG A 18 15.86 25.05 7.49
CA ARG A 18 15.90 26.14 6.50
C ARG A 18 15.10 25.84 5.24
N TRP A 19 14.94 24.57 4.86
CA TRP A 19 14.05 24.15 3.76
C TRP A 19 12.57 24.10 4.17
N LEU A 20 12.26 23.85 5.45
CA LEU A 20 10.89 23.87 5.98
C LEU A 20 10.34 25.29 6.16
N HIS A 21 11.20 26.27 6.43
CA HIS A 21 10.83 27.68 6.59
C HIS A 21 11.03 28.55 5.34
N ALA A 22 11.29 27.95 4.17
CA ALA A 22 11.32 28.69 2.91
C ALA A 22 9.91 29.23 2.59
N PRO A 23 9.71 30.56 2.45
CA PRO A 23 8.37 31.11 2.26
C PRO A 23 7.77 30.65 0.94
N ASN A 24 6.49 30.25 0.97
CA ASN A 24 5.74 29.78 -0.19
C ASN A 24 5.73 30.82 -1.32
N LYS A 25 6.56 30.61 -2.34
CA LYS A 25 6.41 31.30 -3.63
C LYS A 25 5.23 30.68 -4.36
N SER A 26 4.07 31.30 -4.21
CA SER A 26 2.78 30.91 -4.80
C SER A 26 2.91 30.69 -6.32
N GLY A 27 2.62 29.46 -6.78
CA GLY A 27 2.92 29.07 -8.17
C GLY A 27 2.50 27.67 -8.59
N GLY A 28 1.28 27.23 -8.25
CA GLY A 28 0.55 26.15 -8.96
C GLY A 28 0.43 24.78 -8.28
N GLU A 29 1.35 24.45 -7.39
CA GLU A 29 1.93 23.11 -7.17
C GLU A 29 1.04 21.97 -6.57
N LEU A 30 0.72 20.85 -7.28
CA LEU A 30 0.01 19.66 -6.71
C LEU A 30 0.91 18.52 -6.11
N VAL A 31 1.80 17.84 -6.87
CA VAL A 31 2.57 16.65 -6.38
C VAL A 31 4.00 16.44 -6.98
N SER A 32 5.14 16.30 -6.26
CA SER A 32 5.56 16.86 -4.96
C SER A 32 7.12 16.86 -4.64
N PRO A 33 7.89 17.99 -4.45
CA PRO A 33 9.18 18.09 -3.00
C PRO A 33 9.03 17.37 -1.67
N GLY A 34 8.34 16.25 -1.65
CA GLY A 34 8.69 15.17 -0.75
C GLY A 34 8.18 13.81 -1.16
N MET A 35 7.11 13.71 -1.96
CA MET A 35 6.73 12.45 -2.61
C MET A 35 7.73 12.06 -3.70
N TRP A 36 8.27 13.01 -4.47
CA TRP A 36 9.37 12.77 -5.42
C TRP A 36 10.64 12.28 -4.73
N ILE A 37 10.95 12.79 -3.53
CA ILE A 37 12.14 12.36 -2.79
C ILE A 37 11.87 11.07 -1.99
N LEU A 38 10.64 10.84 -1.51
CA LEU A 38 10.21 9.57 -0.92
C LEU A 38 10.24 8.45 -1.95
N LEU A 39 9.82 8.71 -3.19
CA LEU A 39 9.95 7.79 -4.33
C LEU A 39 11.43 7.51 -4.68
N ASN A 40 12.27 8.55 -4.68
CA ASN A 40 13.72 8.39 -4.85
C ASN A 40 14.36 7.58 -3.71
N LEU A 41 13.95 7.83 -2.46
CA LEU A 41 14.41 7.13 -1.27
C LEU A 41 13.98 5.65 -1.31
N TYR A 42 12.71 5.39 -1.61
CA TYR A 42 12.17 4.06 -1.87
C TYR A 42 13.01 3.33 -2.93
N ARG A 43 13.29 3.96 -4.08
CA ARG A 43 14.18 3.40 -5.10
C ARG A 43 15.57 3.08 -4.53
N ASN A 44 16.22 4.04 -3.87
CA ASN A 44 17.60 3.92 -3.40
C ASN A 44 17.77 2.94 -2.22
N VAL A 45 16.68 2.66 -1.48
CA VAL A 45 16.60 1.57 -0.51
C VAL A 45 16.39 0.24 -1.25
N PHE A 46 15.27 0.08 -1.96
CA PHE A 46 14.87 -1.22 -2.48
C PHE A 46 15.70 -1.74 -3.66
N VAL A 47 16.37 -0.89 -4.45
CA VAL A 47 17.29 -1.33 -5.52
C VAL A 47 18.51 -2.11 -4.97
N LYS A 48 18.78 -2.03 -3.67
CA LYS A 48 19.82 -2.82 -2.98
C LYS A 48 19.35 -4.21 -2.53
N PHE A 49 18.04 -4.36 -2.30
CA PHE A 49 17.44 -5.56 -1.70
C PHE A 49 16.56 -6.36 -2.67
N SER A 50 16.12 -5.74 -3.76
CA SER A 50 15.18 -6.32 -4.72
C SER A 50 15.37 -5.71 -6.12
N ILE A 51 14.84 -6.39 -7.13
CA ILE A 51 14.90 -5.97 -8.53
C ILE A 51 13.78 -4.96 -8.79
N LEU A 52 14.15 -3.68 -8.92
CA LEU A 52 13.25 -2.63 -9.40
C LEU A 52 13.47 -2.36 -10.90
N PRO A 53 12.43 -2.36 -11.74
CA PRO A 53 12.52 -2.01 -13.16
C PRO A 53 12.46 -0.48 -13.39
N PHE A 54 12.98 0.33 -12.47
CA PHE A 54 12.76 1.77 -12.46
C PHE A 54 14.04 2.59 -12.29
N SER A 55 14.30 3.49 -13.24
CA SER A 55 15.14 4.66 -13.03
C SER A 55 14.29 5.88 -12.68
N PHE A 56 14.88 6.76 -11.86
CA PHE A 56 14.25 8.00 -11.43
C PHE A 56 15.31 9.10 -11.42
N THR A 57 15.05 10.17 -12.16
CA THR A 57 15.95 11.33 -12.26
C THR A 57 15.33 12.48 -11.48
N LEU A 58 15.93 12.91 -10.36
CA LEU A 58 15.31 13.89 -9.45
C LEU A 58 15.19 15.31 -10.04
N SER A 59 15.99 15.67 -11.05
CA SER A 59 15.84 16.93 -11.81
C SER A 59 14.54 16.91 -12.64
N ASP A 60 14.43 15.91 -13.52
CA ASP A 60 13.33 15.73 -14.46
C ASP A 60 12.04 15.28 -13.75
N ARG A 61 12.20 14.65 -12.59
CA ARG A 61 11.24 13.83 -11.82
C ARG A 61 10.56 12.69 -12.60
N LEU A 62 10.94 12.46 -13.86
CA LEU A 62 10.46 11.34 -14.66
C LEU A 62 10.89 10.00 -14.04
N ILE A 63 9.92 9.10 -13.83
CA ILE A 63 10.21 7.66 -13.74
C ILE A 63 10.42 7.15 -15.16
N ARG A 64 11.47 6.35 -15.40
CA ARG A 64 11.66 5.61 -16.66
C ARG A 64 11.72 4.11 -16.35
N VAL A 65 11.19 3.28 -17.25
CA VAL A 65 11.31 1.82 -17.11
C VAL A 65 12.72 1.40 -17.52
N ASP A 66 13.48 0.81 -16.59
CA ASP A 66 14.80 0.27 -16.88
C ASP A 66 14.67 -1.06 -17.63
N ARG A 67 15.41 -1.21 -18.74
CA ARG A 67 15.39 -2.42 -19.59
C ARG A 67 16.12 -3.58 -18.88
N LEU A 68 15.45 -4.20 -17.91
CA LEU A 68 15.95 -5.38 -17.19
C LEU A 68 16.32 -6.52 -18.14
N THR A 69 17.43 -7.19 -17.84
CA THR A 69 17.86 -8.42 -18.53
C THR A 69 16.83 -9.54 -18.32
N ARG A 70 16.79 -10.52 -19.25
CA ARG A 70 15.82 -11.64 -19.23
C ARG A 70 15.82 -12.38 -17.88
N GLY A 71 17.01 -12.63 -17.31
CA GLY A 71 17.17 -13.23 -15.98
C GLY A 71 16.61 -12.37 -14.84
N LYS A 72 16.96 -11.06 -14.79
CA LYS A 72 16.43 -10.15 -13.75
C LYS A 72 14.90 -10.03 -13.83
N ARG A 73 14.34 -9.98 -15.04
CA ARG A 73 12.88 -9.97 -15.26
C ARG A 73 12.21 -11.27 -14.77
N LEU A 74 12.82 -12.43 -15.02
CA LEU A 74 12.31 -13.71 -14.53
C LEU A 74 12.32 -13.77 -13.00
N VAL A 75 13.44 -13.41 -12.36
CA VAL A 75 13.55 -13.40 -10.89
C VAL A 75 12.53 -12.46 -10.25
N SER A 76 12.34 -11.24 -10.79
CA SER A 76 11.31 -10.31 -10.30
C SER A 76 9.91 -10.92 -10.34
N LYS A 77 9.55 -11.62 -11.43
CA LYS A 77 8.26 -12.29 -11.55
C LYS A 77 8.13 -13.47 -10.59
N CYS A 78 9.15 -14.30 -10.44
CA CYS A 78 9.16 -15.41 -9.49
C CYS A 78 8.99 -14.92 -8.04
N LEU A 79 9.65 -13.83 -7.64
CA LEU A 79 9.49 -13.22 -6.31
C LEU A 79 8.05 -12.76 -6.05
N SER A 80 7.38 -12.18 -7.05
CA SER A 80 5.98 -11.74 -6.93
C SER A 80 4.99 -12.91 -6.87
N VAL A 81 5.33 -14.08 -7.42
CA VAL A 81 4.55 -15.32 -7.33
C VAL A 81 4.84 -16.11 -6.04
N LEU A 82 6.01 -15.93 -5.43
CA LEU A 82 6.39 -16.58 -4.18
C LEU A 82 5.48 -16.20 -2.99
N GLY A 83 5.01 -14.94 -2.94
CA GLY A 83 4.09 -14.48 -1.89
C GLY A 83 2.78 -15.28 -1.83
N PRO A 84 2.01 -15.37 -2.94
CA PRO A 84 0.82 -16.22 -3.01
C PRO A 84 1.07 -17.71 -2.73
N ILE A 85 2.19 -18.26 -3.22
CA ILE A 85 2.57 -19.66 -2.92
C ILE A 85 2.80 -19.84 -1.41
N HIS A 86 3.53 -18.92 -0.77
CA HIS A 86 3.73 -18.93 0.68
C HIS A 86 2.42 -18.85 1.45
N SER A 87 1.45 -18.03 1.00
CA SER A 87 0.12 -17.98 1.63
C SER A 87 -0.66 -19.29 1.50
N LEU A 88 -0.63 -19.96 0.35
CA LEU A 88 -1.24 -21.28 0.19
C LEU A 88 -0.59 -22.32 1.12
N ILE A 89 0.74 -22.25 1.29
CA ILE A 89 1.49 -23.07 2.25
C ILE A 89 1.06 -22.75 3.68
N CYS A 90 0.92 -21.46 4.07
CA CYS A 90 0.41 -21.07 5.38
C CYS A 90 -0.98 -21.63 5.64
N PHE A 91 -1.94 -21.49 4.72
CA PHE A 91 -3.30 -22.01 4.94
C PHE A 91 -3.36 -23.55 4.95
N TYR A 92 -2.51 -24.24 4.18
CA TYR A 92 -2.34 -25.69 4.28
C TYR A 92 -1.77 -26.12 5.64
N LEU A 93 -0.75 -25.43 6.15
CA LEU A 93 -0.17 -25.69 7.46
C LEU A 93 -1.15 -25.37 8.59
N LEU A 94 -1.90 -24.27 8.49
CA LEU A 94 -2.98 -23.92 9.43
C LEU A 94 -4.04 -25.01 9.51
N ARG A 95 -4.50 -25.52 8.35
CA ARG A 95 -5.40 -26.68 8.28
C ARG A 95 -4.82 -27.85 9.07
N ASN A 96 -3.56 -28.20 8.84
CA ASN A 96 -2.94 -29.34 9.51
C ASN A 96 -2.76 -29.12 11.03
N ILE A 97 -2.48 -27.89 11.48
CA ILE A 97 -2.42 -27.54 12.92
C ILE A 97 -3.81 -27.68 13.57
N ILE A 98 -4.89 -27.28 12.88
CA ILE A 98 -6.26 -27.36 13.41
C ILE A 98 -6.73 -28.81 13.49
N TYR A 99 -6.60 -29.58 12.40
CA TYR A 99 -7.08 -30.98 12.36
C TYR A 99 -6.17 -31.95 13.14
N GLY A 100 -4.86 -31.70 13.21
CA GLY A 100 -3.90 -32.55 13.93
C GLY A 100 -3.95 -32.42 15.46
N ARG A 101 -4.75 -31.50 16.02
CA ARG A 101 -4.80 -31.21 17.46
C ARG A 101 -5.55 -32.26 18.29
N GLY A 102 -6.11 -33.31 17.67
CA GLY A 102 -7.03 -34.25 18.32
C GLY A 102 -6.42 -35.16 19.40
N GLU A 103 -5.17 -35.60 19.22
CA GLU A 103 -4.59 -36.68 20.04
C GLU A 103 -3.43 -36.19 20.93
N ASP A 104 -2.31 -35.75 20.34
CA ASP A 104 -1.10 -35.33 21.09
C ASP A 104 -1.32 -34.15 22.06
N ALA A 105 -2.25 -33.26 21.75
CA ALA A 105 -2.42 -31.98 22.46
C ALA A 105 -2.96 -32.12 23.90
N LYS A 106 -3.37 -33.32 24.33
CA LYS A 106 -3.77 -33.60 25.72
C LYS A 106 -2.60 -33.96 26.65
N LEU A 107 -1.43 -34.27 26.10
CA LEU A 107 -0.34 -34.95 26.83
C LEU A 107 0.85 -34.05 27.18
N LYS A 108 0.87 -32.80 26.70
CA LYS A 108 1.76 -31.73 27.16
C LYS A 108 0.91 -30.51 27.48
N GLY A 109 1.09 -29.94 28.67
CA GLY A 109 0.32 -28.79 29.17
C GLY A 109 0.50 -27.52 28.34
N ASP A 110 -0.21 -26.45 28.73
CA ASP A 110 -0.48 -25.24 27.95
C ASP A 110 0.75 -24.43 27.50
N ASP A 111 1.50 -24.97 26.55
CA ASP A 111 2.58 -24.29 25.86
C ASP A 111 2.01 -23.16 24.98
N VAL A 112 2.42 -21.93 25.29
CA VAL A 112 2.11 -20.69 24.55
C VAL A 112 2.34 -20.85 23.05
N PHE A 113 3.33 -21.65 22.61
CA PHE A 113 3.60 -21.90 21.19
C PHE A 113 2.42 -22.59 20.47
N ASN A 114 1.57 -23.36 21.17
CA ASN A 114 0.36 -23.98 20.59
C ASN A 114 -0.74 -22.96 20.27
N ILE A 115 -0.75 -21.80 20.92
CA ILE A 115 -1.69 -20.69 20.63
C ILE A 115 -1.04 -19.72 19.61
N LEU A 116 0.23 -19.41 19.79
CA LEU A 116 0.97 -18.44 18.98
C LEU A 116 1.18 -18.94 17.53
N ARG A 117 1.48 -20.23 17.31
CA ARG A 117 1.74 -20.78 15.97
C ARG A 117 0.52 -20.65 15.02
N PRO A 118 -0.71 -21.05 15.37
CA PRO A 118 -1.90 -20.78 14.54
C PRO A 118 -2.03 -19.30 14.14
N VAL A 119 -1.90 -18.37 15.10
CA VAL A 119 -2.06 -16.92 14.86
C VAL A 119 -0.98 -16.40 13.92
N ALA A 120 0.28 -16.78 14.13
CA ALA A 120 1.39 -16.40 13.26
C ALA A 120 1.22 -16.94 11.84
N VAL A 121 0.74 -18.18 11.68
CA VAL A 121 0.50 -18.78 10.36
C VAL A 121 -0.69 -18.12 9.65
N ILE A 122 -1.77 -17.76 10.35
CA ILE A 122 -2.87 -16.94 9.79
C ILE A 122 -2.34 -15.60 9.29
N TYR A 123 -1.61 -14.89 10.15
CA TYR A 123 -1.06 -13.57 9.85
C TYR A 123 -0.11 -13.60 8.63
N LEU A 124 0.83 -14.55 8.62
CA LEU A 124 1.76 -14.77 7.52
C LEU A 124 1.10 -15.34 6.25
N GLY A 125 -0.12 -15.85 6.35
CA GLY A 125 -0.99 -16.21 5.22
C GLY A 125 -1.73 -15.00 4.63
N LEU A 126 -2.24 -14.09 5.46
CA LEU A 126 -3.08 -12.94 5.06
C LEU A 126 -2.29 -11.73 4.53
N VAL A 127 -1.07 -11.48 5.01
CA VAL A 127 -0.30 -10.30 4.59
C VAL A 127 0.16 -10.36 3.11
N PRO A 128 0.79 -11.44 2.59
CA PRO A 128 1.25 -11.46 1.19
C PRO A 128 0.17 -11.19 0.13
N PRO A 129 -1.06 -11.75 0.22
CA PRO A 129 -2.12 -11.55 -0.77
C PRO A 129 -2.67 -10.11 -0.78
N SER A 130 -2.68 -9.42 0.38
CA SER A 130 -3.09 -8.02 0.47
C SER A 130 -2.26 -7.08 -0.42
N LEU A 131 -0.99 -7.43 -0.66
CA LEU A 131 -0.06 -6.64 -1.46
C LEU A 131 0.20 -7.24 -2.85
N MET A 132 -0.41 -8.40 -3.17
CA MET A 132 -0.18 -9.13 -4.42
C MET A 132 -0.44 -8.26 -5.66
N GLY A 133 -1.48 -7.42 -5.64
CA GLY A 133 -1.80 -6.53 -6.76
C GLY A 133 -0.69 -5.52 -7.08
N MET A 134 0.00 -4.99 -6.06
CA MET A 134 1.14 -4.08 -6.26
C MET A 134 2.40 -4.84 -6.70
N SER A 135 2.68 -6.01 -6.09
CA SER A 135 3.79 -6.88 -6.51
C SER A 135 3.64 -7.32 -7.98
N TYR A 136 2.42 -7.66 -8.39
CA TYR A 136 2.08 -7.97 -9.77
C TYR A 136 2.33 -6.77 -10.68
N ALA A 137 1.78 -5.59 -10.35
CA ALA A 137 1.98 -4.38 -11.14
C ALA A 137 3.46 -4.04 -11.35
N ILE A 138 4.29 -4.11 -10.30
CA ILE A 138 5.75 -3.85 -10.38
C ILE A 138 6.45 -4.84 -11.33
N SER A 139 6.15 -6.14 -11.23
CA SER A 139 6.93 -7.19 -11.92
C SER A 139 6.37 -7.62 -13.28
N PHE A 140 5.08 -7.41 -13.54
CA PHE A 140 4.39 -7.85 -14.76
C PHE A 140 4.00 -6.70 -15.69
N CYS A 141 3.67 -5.52 -15.13
CA CYS A 141 3.21 -4.35 -15.88
C CYS A 141 3.96 -3.07 -15.44
N PRO A 142 5.32 -3.07 -15.41
CA PRO A 142 6.10 -1.95 -14.87
C PRO A 142 5.80 -0.61 -15.54
N GLU A 143 5.30 -0.60 -16.78
CA GLU A 143 4.88 0.57 -17.54
C GLU A 143 3.76 1.37 -16.83
N VAL A 144 2.95 0.72 -15.98
CA VAL A 144 1.83 1.32 -15.25
C VAL A 144 2.29 2.45 -14.33
N ALA A 145 3.33 2.22 -13.52
CA ALA A 145 3.77 3.22 -12.53
C ALA A 145 4.30 4.51 -13.18
N PRO A 146 5.19 4.47 -14.20
CA PRO A 146 5.52 5.66 -14.99
C PRO A 146 4.33 6.26 -15.73
N SER A 147 3.37 5.47 -16.25
CA SER A 147 2.21 6.06 -16.94
C SER A 147 1.36 6.93 -16.02
N ILE A 148 1.09 6.46 -14.79
CA ILE A 148 0.32 7.18 -13.78
C ILE A 148 1.12 8.37 -13.27
N VAL A 149 2.35 8.12 -12.82
CA VAL A 149 3.14 9.11 -12.07
C VAL A 149 3.76 10.17 -12.99
N ASN A 150 4.10 9.85 -14.24
CA ASN A 150 4.55 10.88 -15.20
C ASN A 150 3.39 11.70 -15.77
N CYS A 151 2.14 11.22 -15.76
CA CYS A 151 0.98 12.09 -15.99
C CYS A 151 0.84 13.11 -14.86
N ILE A 152 1.06 12.70 -13.61
CA ILE A 152 1.08 13.59 -12.44
C ILE A 152 2.23 14.63 -12.51
N LEU A 153 3.27 14.45 -13.35
CA LEU A 153 4.29 15.49 -13.54
C LEU A 153 3.81 16.75 -14.26
N ARG A 154 2.74 16.64 -15.06
CA ARG A 154 2.01 17.82 -15.57
C ARG A 154 1.32 18.60 -14.44
N PHE A 155 1.32 18.02 -13.23
CA PHE A 155 0.69 18.47 -11.99
C PHE A 155 1.67 18.42 -10.79
N GLU A 156 2.98 18.62 -11.05
CA GLU A 156 3.81 19.50 -10.19
C GLU A 156 4.52 19.03 -8.89
N LYS A 157 4.10 19.51 -7.70
CA LYS A 157 5.02 19.92 -6.61
C LYS A 157 4.38 20.10 -5.12
N LYS A 158 4.97 20.12 -3.85
CA LYS A 158 6.00 19.34 -2.97
C LYS A 158 5.60 19.31 -1.44
N PHE A 159 5.61 18.12 -0.75
CA PHE A 159 5.92 17.81 0.70
C PHE A 159 6.04 16.27 1.04
N PHE A 160 6.49 15.87 2.26
CA PHE A 160 7.48 14.77 2.54
C PHE A 160 7.21 13.88 3.80
N GLY A 161 7.65 12.60 3.84
CA GLY A 161 7.87 11.82 5.08
C GLY A 161 8.21 10.30 4.90
N PRO A 162 9.23 9.71 5.58
CA PRO A 162 9.59 8.28 5.47
C PRO A 162 9.39 7.43 6.75
N ILE A 163 9.28 6.10 6.62
CA ILE A 163 9.16 5.11 7.72
C ILE A 163 10.05 3.87 7.44
N ALA A 164 10.59 3.21 8.48
CA ALA A 164 11.41 2.00 8.39
C ALA A 164 10.73 0.77 9.03
N ILE A 165 10.84 -0.43 8.40
CA ILE A 165 10.05 -1.64 8.75
C ILE A 165 10.88 -2.94 8.90
N ILE A 166 12.17 -2.95 8.54
CA ILE A 166 12.95 -4.20 8.30
C ILE A 166 13.30 -5.01 9.59
N ALA A 167 13.07 -4.47 10.80
CA ALA A 167 13.61 -5.02 12.04
C ALA A 167 13.05 -6.37 12.54
N LEU A 168 11.87 -6.82 12.06
CA LEU A 168 11.10 -7.89 12.72
C LEU A 168 11.39 -9.34 12.25
N VAL A 169 12.21 -9.56 11.22
CA VAL A 169 12.42 -10.91 10.68
C VAL A 169 13.22 -11.85 11.61
N PRO A 170 14.37 -11.44 12.20
CA PRO A 170 15.19 -12.37 12.98
C PRO A 170 14.50 -13.00 14.21
N PRO A 171 13.76 -12.24 15.06
CA PRO A 171 13.13 -12.81 16.27
C PRO A 171 12.15 -13.96 15.99
N ALA A 172 11.35 -13.86 14.92
CA ALA A 172 10.33 -14.87 14.59
C ALA A 172 10.93 -16.27 14.35
N ILE A 173 12.15 -16.31 13.81
CA ILE A 173 12.86 -17.55 13.45
C ILE A 173 13.54 -18.15 14.69
N VAL A 174 14.15 -17.31 15.55
CA VAL A 174 14.72 -17.72 16.85
C VAL A 174 13.66 -18.41 17.71
N MET A 175 12.43 -17.90 17.70
CA MET A 175 11.31 -18.46 18.47
C MET A 175 10.58 -19.63 17.76
N ASN A 176 11.02 -20.06 16.57
CA ASN A 176 10.36 -21.12 15.77
C ASN A 176 8.85 -20.87 15.52
N VAL A 177 8.47 -19.59 15.34
CA VAL A 177 7.07 -19.15 15.15
C VAL A 177 6.67 -19.14 13.66
N ASP A 178 7.64 -19.15 12.74
CA ASP A 178 7.39 -19.19 11.30
C ASP A 178 6.82 -20.54 10.79
N PRO A 179 5.99 -20.54 9.73
CA PRO A 179 5.38 -21.75 9.16
C PRO A 179 6.41 -22.81 8.72
N LEU A 180 7.59 -22.37 8.26
CA LEU A 180 8.63 -23.27 7.75
C LEU A 180 9.24 -24.16 8.86
N SER A 181 9.05 -23.82 10.14
CA SER A 181 9.40 -24.67 11.28
C SER A 181 8.81 -26.08 11.22
N ILE A 182 7.65 -26.25 10.59
CA ILE A 182 6.92 -27.53 10.52
C ILE A 182 7.59 -28.51 9.54
N TRP A 183 8.16 -28.00 8.45
CA TRP A 183 8.90 -28.82 7.47
C TRP A 183 10.40 -28.91 7.76
N PHE A 184 10.95 -27.87 8.38
CA PHE A 184 12.37 -27.72 8.67
C PHE A 184 12.58 -27.55 10.18
N SER A 185 12.15 -28.57 10.94
CA SER A 185 12.27 -28.62 12.40
C SER A 185 13.74 -28.58 12.83
N THR A 186 14.06 -27.67 13.76
CA THR A 186 15.39 -27.55 14.36
C THR A 186 15.66 -28.58 15.46
N LEU A 187 14.69 -29.46 15.76
CA LEU A 187 14.76 -30.44 16.86
C LEU A 187 15.49 -31.75 16.48
N CYS A 188 15.91 -31.94 15.22
CA CYS A 188 16.70 -33.10 14.82
C CYS A 188 18.06 -33.09 15.52
N GLU A 189 18.28 -34.00 16.48
CA GLU A 189 19.40 -33.91 17.41
C GLU A 189 20.75 -34.08 16.71
N ASP A 190 20.88 -35.08 15.85
CA ASP A 190 22.14 -35.67 15.35
C ASP A 190 23.02 -34.81 14.43
N CYS A 191 22.59 -33.61 14.01
CA CYS A 191 23.31 -32.88 12.97
C CYS A 191 23.26 -31.34 13.10
N THR A 192 24.27 -30.76 13.74
CA THR A 192 24.45 -29.30 13.90
C THR A 192 24.54 -28.57 12.55
N THR A 193 25.22 -29.14 11.55
CA THR A 193 25.34 -28.51 10.21
C THR A 193 23.98 -28.46 9.50
N ARG A 194 23.15 -29.50 9.61
CA ARG A 194 21.77 -29.53 9.08
C ARG A 194 20.87 -28.51 9.79
N LYS A 195 20.96 -28.41 11.12
CA LYS A 195 20.28 -27.39 11.93
C LYS A 195 20.62 -25.97 11.44
N VAL A 196 21.90 -25.65 11.29
CA VAL A 196 22.37 -24.33 10.81
C VAL A 196 21.92 -24.07 9.37
N ALA A 197 22.03 -25.05 8.47
CA ALA A 197 21.59 -24.91 7.08
C ALA A 197 20.08 -24.62 6.98
N PHE A 198 19.24 -25.36 7.70
CA PHE A 198 17.79 -25.12 7.74
C PHE A 198 17.43 -23.76 8.34
N TYR A 199 18.10 -23.34 9.42
CA TYR A 199 17.91 -22.00 10.00
C TYR A 199 18.26 -20.89 8.99
N THR A 200 19.37 -21.06 8.27
CA THR A 200 19.85 -20.11 7.24
C THR A 200 18.87 -20.02 6.06
N VAL A 201 18.38 -21.17 5.57
CA VAL A 201 17.41 -21.23 4.46
C VAL A 201 16.06 -20.61 4.86
N ARG A 202 15.53 -20.91 6.05
CA ARG A 202 14.30 -20.29 6.59
C ARG A 202 14.47 -18.78 6.69
N SER A 203 15.59 -18.33 7.27
CA SER A 203 15.92 -16.90 7.40
C SER A 203 15.99 -16.19 6.05
N LEU A 204 16.64 -16.79 5.06
CA LEU A 204 16.72 -16.24 3.71
C LEU A 204 15.34 -16.12 3.04
N ILE A 205 14.53 -17.18 3.07
CA ILE A 205 13.18 -17.19 2.47
C ILE A 205 12.28 -16.14 3.13
N LEU A 206 12.24 -16.10 4.46
CA LEU A 206 11.41 -15.13 5.20
C LEU A 206 11.90 -13.70 4.98
N THR A 207 13.21 -13.45 4.96
CA THR A 207 13.77 -12.13 4.65
C THR A 207 13.41 -11.68 3.23
N MET A 208 13.46 -12.57 2.24
CA MET A 208 13.05 -12.27 0.87
C MET A 208 11.55 -11.94 0.78
N ILE A 209 10.70 -12.73 1.44
CA ILE A 209 9.24 -12.49 1.46
C ILE A 209 8.92 -11.17 2.18
N SER A 210 9.52 -10.91 3.34
CA SER A 210 9.35 -9.65 4.07
C SER A 210 9.88 -8.43 3.30
N ALA A 211 10.97 -8.56 2.55
CA ALA A 211 11.48 -7.50 1.68
C ALA A 211 10.53 -7.20 0.51
N GLU A 212 9.95 -8.23 -0.13
CA GLU A 212 8.94 -8.05 -1.18
C GLU A 212 7.64 -7.44 -0.64
N ILE A 213 7.18 -7.87 0.54
CA ILE A 213 6.05 -7.28 1.28
C ILE A 213 6.31 -5.80 1.58
N ALA A 214 7.44 -5.46 2.21
CA ALA A 214 7.78 -4.08 2.54
C ALA A 214 7.91 -3.20 1.29
N LYS A 215 8.48 -3.73 0.21
CA LYS A 215 8.59 -3.07 -1.11
C LYS A 215 7.19 -2.78 -1.67
N ALA A 216 6.32 -3.78 -1.73
CA ALA A 216 4.98 -3.64 -2.30
C ALA A 216 4.08 -2.73 -1.45
N GLY A 217 4.15 -2.81 -0.12
CA GLY A 217 3.38 -1.95 0.78
C GLY A 217 3.78 -0.49 0.66
N LEU A 218 5.09 -0.19 0.66
CA LEU A 218 5.57 1.18 0.47
C LEU A 218 5.33 1.70 -0.94
N ALA A 219 5.47 0.86 -1.98
CA ALA A 219 5.12 1.25 -3.35
C ALA A 219 3.64 1.60 -3.50
N PHE A 220 2.74 0.78 -2.93
CA PHE A 220 1.31 1.06 -2.93
C PHE A 220 1.02 2.36 -2.18
N LEU A 221 1.56 2.55 -0.98
CA LEU A 221 1.32 3.74 -0.16
C LEU A 221 1.82 5.01 -0.85
N ILE A 222 3.02 4.98 -1.44
CA ILE A 222 3.59 6.12 -2.17
C ILE A 222 2.74 6.45 -3.41
N ILE A 223 2.44 5.47 -4.26
CA ILE A 223 1.69 5.69 -5.51
C ILE A 223 0.23 6.06 -5.21
N GLY A 224 -0.39 5.42 -4.22
CA GLY A 224 -1.76 5.68 -3.78
C GLY A 224 -1.94 7.08 -3.20
N LEU A 225 -1.03 7.53 -2.32
CA LEU A 225 -1.02 8.92 -1.83
C LEU A 225 -0.79 9.90 -2.99
N ILE A 226 0.21 9.65 -3.84
CA ILE A 226 0.52 10.48 -5.03
C ILE A 226 -0.71 10.66 -5.93
N VAL A 227 -1.42 9.57 -6.24
CA VAL A 227 -2.65 9.60 -7.05
C VAL A 227 -3.75 10.36 -6.33
N ILE A 228 -4.09 9.98 -5.10
CA ILE A 228 -5.28 10.51 -4.43
C ILE A 228 -5.08 11.99 -4.06
N PHE A 229 -3.88 12.44 -3.67
CA PHE A 229 -3.60 13.87 -3.50
C PHE A 229 -3.74 14.65 -4.82
N ALA A 230 -3.22 14.13 -5.95
CA ALA A 230 -3.36 14.79 -7.24
C ALA A 230 -4.84 14.97 -7.64
N VAL A 231 -5.68 13.94 -7.47
CA VAL A 231 -7.12 14.05 -7.77
C VAL A 231 -7.81 14.98 -6.77
N ALA A 232 -7.56 14.83 -5.47
CA ALA A 232 -8.19 15.64 -4.42
C ALA A 232 -7.93 17.13 -4.63
N GLU A 233 -6.67 17.52 -4.85
CA GLU A 233 -6.30 18.92 -5.05
C GLU A 233 -6.80 19.46 -6.40
N ALA A 234 -6.83 18.65 -7.46
CA ALA A 234 -7.47 19.04 -8.71
C ALA A 234 -8.97 19.32 -8.52
N THR A 235 -9.69 18.48 -7.76
CA THR A 235 -11.12 18.74 -7.45
C THR A 235 -11.32 19.97 -6.56
N GLU A 236 -10.39 20.26 -5.65
CA GLU A 236 -10.48 21.43 -4.76
C GLU A 236 -10.17 22.74 -5.51
N LYS A 237 -9.21 22.73 -6.44
CA LYS A 237 -8.96 23.84 -7.38
C LYS A 237 -10.18 24.10 -8.27
N LEU A 238 -10.84 23.05 -8.76
CA LEU A 238 -12.08 23.16 -9.55
C LEU A 238 -13.26 23.72 -8.72
N ASP A 239 -13.45 23.30 -7.47
CA ASP A 239 -14.47 23.82 -6.54
C ASP A 239 -14.21 25.31 -6.17
N ASN A 240 -12.94 25.71 -6.05
CA ASN A 240 -12.56 27.12 -5.86
C ASN A 240 -12.72 27.97 -7.14
N TYR A 241 -12.45 27.39 -8.32
CA TYR A 241 -12.67 28.05 -9.61
C TYR A 241 -14.17 28.27 -9.89
N ILE A 242 -15.04 27.36 -9.45
CA ILE A 242 -16.51 27.56 -9.43
C ILE A 242 -16.90 28.81 -8.64
N LYS A 243 -16.37 28.99 -7.42
CA LYS A 243 -16.66 30.15 -6.56
C LYS A 243 -16.23 31.45 -7.24
N TRP A 244 -15.05 31.45 -7.86
CA TRP A 244 -14.53 32.61 -8.60
C TRP A 244 -15.35 32.95 -9.84
N ILE A 245 -15.75 31.96 -10.65
CA ILE A 245 -16.63 32.17 -11.81
C ILE A 245 -18.02 32.67 -11.41
N THR A 246 -18.52 32.24 -10.25
CA THR A 246 -19.78 32.76 -9.69
C THR A 246 -19.69 34.26 -9.35
N ALA A 247 -18.48 34.78 -9.09
CA ALA A 247 -18.20 36.21 -8.90
C ALA A 247 -17.73 36.94 -10.17
N SER A 248 -17.27 36.23 -11.21
CA SER A 248 -16.67 36.79 -12.42
C SER A 248 -17.20 36.11 -13.69
N PRO A 249 -18.24 36.66 -14.35
CA PRO A 249 -18.95 36.00 -15.46
C PRO A 249 -18.19 35.99 -16.81
N THR A 250 -17.02 36.63 -16.89
CA THR A 250 -16.21 36.81 -18.11
C THR A 250 -15.41 35.57 -18.55
N VAL A 251 -15.55 34.44 -17.85
CA VAL A 251 -14.62 33.31 -17.89
C VAL A 251 -15.19 32.13 -18.70
N SER A 252 -14.34 31.47 -19.48
CA SER A 252 -14.73 30.34 -20.33
C SER A 252 -15.15 29.10 -19.52
N LYS A 253 -16.46 28.89 -19.37
CA LYS A 253 -17.03 27.67 -18.76
C LYS A 253 -16.60 26.40 -19.51
N LEU A 254 -16.38 26.48 -20.82
CA LEU A 254 -15.96 25.38 -21.67
C LEU A 254 -14.55 24.87 -21.32
N GLU A 255 -13.65 25.75 -20.89
CA GLU A 255 -12.28 25.38 -20.49
C GLU A 255 -12.29 24.56 -19.18
N MET A 256 -13.16 24.92 -18.23
CA MET A 256 -13.39 24.15 -17.01
C MET A 256 -13.94 22.74 -17.32
N VAL A 257 -14.92 22.64 -18.22
CA VAL A 257 -15.50 21.37 -18.66
C VAL A 257 -14.45 20.48 -19.31
N ARG A 258 -13.59 21.05 -20.16
CA ARG A 258 -12.45 20.36 -20.78
C ARG A 258 -11.43 19.87 -19.75
N LEU A 259 -11.02 20.71 -18.80
CA LEU A 259 -10.08 20.33 -17.75
C LEU A 259 -10.62 19.18 -16.89
N TYR A 260 -11.92 19.18 -16.56
CA TYR A 260 -12.56 18.05 -15.88
C TYR A 260 -12.56 16.79 -16.75
N GLN A 261 -12.82 16.90 -18.06
CA GLN A 261 -12.80 15.76 -18.97
C GLN A 261 -11.40 15.13 -19.06
N GLU A 262 -10.34 15.95 -19.15
CA GLU A 262 -8.95 15.49 -19.16
C GLU A 262 -8.59 14.79 -17.82
N LEU A 263 -9.02 15.34 -16.67
CA LEU A 263 -8.88 14.71 -15.34
C LEU A 263 -9.68 13.39 -15.24
N GLN A 264 -10.89 13.33 -15.81
CA GLN A 264 -11.74 12.14 -15.82
C GLN A 264 -11.09 11.01 -16.63
N ILE A 265 -10.52 11.31 -17.81
CA ILE A 265 -9.80 10.34 -18.65
C ILE A 265 -8.58 9.79 -17.90
N TRP A 266 -7.79 10.65 -17.26
CA TRP A 266 -6.63 10.20 -16.47
C TRP A 266 -7.03 9.35 -15.26
N ASN A 267 -8.11 9.70 -14.55
CA ASN A 267 -8.63 8.88 -13.45
C ASN A 267 -9.21 7.54 -13.93
N GLN A 268 -9.84 7.49 -15.11
CA GLN A 268 -10.28 6.23 -15.73
C GLN A 268 -9.08 5.33 -16.08
N HIS A 269 -8.02 5.87 -16.70
CA HIS A 269 -6.78 5.13 -16.97
C HIS A 269 -6.13 4.60 -15.68
N THR A 270 -6.05 5.44 -14.64
CA THR A 270 -5.48 5.08 -13.34
C THR A 270 -6.33 4.00 -12.63
N ASN A 271 -7.66 4.10 -12.70
CA ASN A 271 -8.56 3.09 -12.15
C ASN A 271 -8.40 1.74 -12.86
N ALA A 272 -8.39 1.71 -14.19
CA ALA A 272 -8.22 0.48 -14.96
C ALA A 272 -6.84 -0.16 -14.78
N SER A 273 -5.78 0.66 -14.76
CA SER A 273 -4.39 0.17 -14.75
C SER A 273 -3.88 -0.21 -13.35
N PHE A 274 -4.37 0.44 -12.29
CA PHE A 274 -3.88 0.28 -10.92
C PHE A 274 -4.99 -0.08 -9.94
N CYS A 275 -6.02 0.76 -9.79
CA CYS A 275 -7.00 0.61 -8.71
C CYS A 275 -7.76 -0.73 -8.79
N TYR A 276 -8.19 -1.14 -9.99
CA TYR A 276 -8.90 -2.39 -10.25
C TYR A 276 -8.13 -3.63 -9.76
N SER A 277 -6.81 -3.64 -9.92
CA SER A 277 -5.95 -4.78 -9.58
C SER A 277 -5.38 -4.71 -8.17
N ALA A 278 -5.19 -3.51 -7.62
CA ALA A 278 -4.46 -3.32 -6.36
C ALA A 278 -5.37 -3.02 -5.16
N ILE A 279 -6.52 -2.35 -5.34
CA ILE A 279 -7.41 -2.00 -4.21
C ILE A 279 -8.22 -3.20 -3.70
N PRO A 280 -8.86 -4.05 -4.53
CA PRO A 280 -9.70 -5.13 -4.00
C PRO A 280 -8.96 -6.16 -3.12
N PRO A 281 -7.76 -6.66 -3.48
CA PRO A 281 -7.00 -7.55 -2.60
C PRO A 281 -6.58 -6.86 -1.30
N LEU A 282 -6.16 -5.59 -1.39
CA LEU A 282 -5.71 -4.83 -0.23
C LEU A 282 -6.84 -4.52 0.75
N LEU A 283 -8.03 -4.19 0.28
CA LEU A 283 -9.19 -4.02 1.16
C LEU A 283 -9.64 -5.35 1.75
N PHE A 284 -9.79 -6.41 0.94
CA PHE A 284 -10.26 -7.71 1.43
C PHE A 284 -9.31 -8.32 2.48
N PHE A 285 -8.04 -8.52 2.11
CA PHE A 285 -7.05 -9.12 3.01
C PHE A 285 -6.56 -8.15 4.08
N GLY A 286 -6.55 -6.84 3.83
CA GLY A 286 -6.20 -5.83 4.83
C GLY A 286 -7.26 -5.68 5.94
N VAL A 287 -8.55 -5.71 5.61
CA VAL A 287 -9.64 -5.77 6.60
C VAL A 287 -9.55 -7.05 7.43
N ALA A 288 -9.36 -8.21 6.78
CA ALA A 288 -9.15 -9.48 7.48
C ALA A 288 -7.91 -9.45 8.40
N THR A 289 -6.80 -8.84 7.94
CA THR A 289 -5.58 -8.66 8.74
C THR A 289 -5.82 -7.76 9.94
N ASN A 290 -6.57 -6.66 9.80
CA ASN A 290 -6.90 -5.75 10.92
C ASN A 290 -7.81 -6.42 11.95
N ILE A 291 -8.82 -7.20 11.52
CA ILE A 291 -9.67 -8.00 12.41
C ILE A 291 -8.81 -8.98 13.22
N PHE A 292 -7.95 -9.75 12.56
CA PHE A 292 -7.05 -10.69 13.23
C PHE A 292 -6.00 -10.00 14.12
N ALA A 293 -5.49 -8.84 13.72
CA ALA A 293 -4.54 -8.06 14.52
C ALA A 293 -5.19 -7.50 15.80
N ASN A 294 -6.44 -7.00 15.72
CA ASN A 294 -7.20 -6.56 16.89
C ASN A 294 -7.51 -7.72 17.83
N TYR A 295 -8.05 -8.82 17.30
CA TYR A 295 -8.31 -10.05 18.06
C TYR A 295 -7.05 -10.55 18.76
N ALA A 296 -5.92 -10.65 18.04
CA ALA A 296 -4.65 -11.09 18.61
C ALA A 296 -4.11 -10.12 19.68
N THR A 297 -4.24 -8.81 19.48
CA THR A 297 -3.83 -7.80 20.47
C THR A 297 -4.60 -7.98 21.79
N ILE A 298 -5.91 -8.18 21.72
CA ILE A 298 -6.76 -8.31 22.92
C ILE A 298 -6.60 -9.68 23.57
N LYS A 299 -6.68 -10.77 22.78
CA LYS A 299 -6.69 -12.16 23.29
C LYS A 299 -5.32 -12.64 23.79
N LEU A 300 -4.22 -12.08 23.29
CA LEU A 300 -2.85 -12.55 23.59
C LEU A 300 -2.09 -11.63 24.56
N TYR A 301 -2.76 -10.61 25.12
CA TYR A 301 -2.19 -9.75 26.15
C TYR A 301 -1.77 -10.57 27.38
N GLY A 302 -0.52 -10.42 27.82
CA GLY A 302 0.08 -11.22 28.89
C GLY A 302 0.42 -12.67 28.54
N VAL A 303 -0.09 -13.21 27.42
CA VAL A 303 0.16 -14.60 26.97
C VAL A 303 1.38 -14.68 26.06
N VAL A 304 1.56 -13.73 25.15
CA VAL A 304 2.64 -13.74 24.15
C VAL A 304 3.87 -12.97 24.65
N PRO A 305 5.11 -13.46 24.41
CA PRO A 305 6.33 -12.77 24.82
C PRO A 305 6.40 -11.30 24.39
N ASN A 306 6.88 -10.44 25.29
CA ASN A 306 6.92 -8.98 25.12
C ASN A 306 7.65 -8.49 23.85
N MET A 307 8.49 -9.31 23.22
CA MET A 307 9.15 -8.99 21.95
C MET A 307 8.27 -9.21 20.71
N LEU A 308 7.26 -10.10 20.80
CA LEU A 308 6.31 -10.38 19.71
C LEU A 308 4.97 -9.68 19.91
N TYR A 309 4.53 -9.47 21.15
CA TYR A 309 3.26 -8.82 21.44
C TYR A 309 3.05 -7.49 20.68
N PRO A 310 4.05 -6.58 20.56
CA PRO A 310 3.88 -5.32 19.83
C PRO A 310 3.56 -5.46 18.33
N VAL A 311 3.81 -6.60 17.69
CA VAL A 311 3.58 -6.77 16.24
C VAL A 311 2.10 -6.64 15.89
N ALA A 312 1.20 -7.23 16.68
CA ALA A 312 -0.24 -7.17 16.45
C ALA A 312 -0.83 -5.73 16.52
N PRO A 313 -0.63 -4.95 17.61
CA PRO A 313 -1.13 -3.58 17.67
C PRO A 313 -0.41 -2.66 16.68
N TRP A 314 0.86 -2.90 16.34
CA TRP A 314 1.55 -2.09 15.34
C TRP A 314 1.00 -2.31 13.93
N THR A 315 0.64 -3.54 13.57
CA THR A 315 -0.06 -3.82 12.31
C THR A 315 -1.46 -3.24 12.29
N SER A 316 -2.24 -3.38 13.37
CA SER A 316 -3.56 -2.75 13.46
C SER A 316 -3.47 -1.23 13.36
N LEU A 317 -2.47 -0.60 14.00
CA LEU A 317 -2.22 0.84 13.89
C LEU A 317 -1.86 1.25 12.45
N LEU A 318 -0.97 0.53 11.78
CA LEU A 318 -0.58 0.83 10.39
C LEU A 318 -1.76 0.63 9.41
N GLY A 319 -2.53 -0.45 9.56
CA GLY A 319 -3.73 -0.70 8.77
C GLY A 319 -4.87 0.26 9.09
N GLY A 320 -4.99 0.70 10.33
CA GLY A 320 -5.92 1.74 10.79
C GLY A 320 -5.56 3.11 10.20
N ILE A 321 -4.30 3.52 10.28
CA ILE A 321 -3.79 4.75 9.62
C ILE A 321 -4.04 4.69 8.12
N PHE A 322 -3.78 3.56 7.46
CA PHE A 322 -4.05 3.37 6.04
C PHE A 322 -5.54 3.61 5.71
N LEU A 323 -6.46 2.95 6.43
CA LEU A 323 -7.89 3.08 6.20
C LEU A 323 -8.40 4.49 6.54
N MET A 324 -7.95 5.08 7.64
CA MET A 324 -8.37 6.40 8.14
C MET A 324 -7.73 7.58 7.39
N THR A 325 -6.81 7.34 6.44
CA THR A 325 -6.24 8.40 5.57
C THR A 325 -6.64 8.25 4.12
N LEU A 326 -6.43 7.07 3.52
CA LEU A 326 -6.62 6.89 2.07
C LEU A 326 -8.09 6.75 1.67
N LEU A 327 -8.93 6.09 2.47
CA LEU A 327 -10.37 5.98 2.18
C LEU A 327 -11.12 7.32 2.31
N PRO A 328 -11.00 8.11 3.39
CA PRO A 328 -11.69 9.39 3.48
C PRO A 328 -11.19 10.39 2.43
N LEU A 329 -9.89 10.35 2.06
CA LEU A 329 -9.38 11.22 1.00
C LEU A 329 -9.91 10.81 -0.39
N ALA A 330 -10.03 9.52 -0.68
CA ALA A 330 -10.70 9.02 -1.88
C ALA A 330 -12.21 9.35 -1.92
N ALA A 331 -12.89 9.26 -0.78
CA ALA A 331 -14.31 9.60 -0.63
C ALA A 331 -14.57 11.11 -0.80
N LYS A 332 -13.77 11.97 -0.14
CA LYS A 332 -13.81 13.44 -0.31
C LYS A 332 -13.64 13.82 -1.78
N THR A 333 -12.76 13.13 -2.50
CA THR A 333 -12.52 13.34 -3.94
C THR A 333 -13.77 13.04 -4.78
N TYR A 334 -14.48 11.95 -4.48
CA TYR A 334 -15.75 11.60 -5.13
C TYR A 334 -16.86 12.62 -4.82
N GLU A 335 -16.97 13.06 -3.57
CA GLU A 335 -17.99 14.03 -3.15
C GLU A 335 -17.74 15.43 -3.74
N ASN A 336 -16.48 15.91 -3.74
CA ASN A 336 -16.08 17.15 -4.40
C ASN A 336 -16.42 17.11 -5.90
N SER A 337 -16.02 16.04 -6.60
CA SER A 337 -16.23 15.94 -8.05
C SER A 337 -17.71 15.72 -8.44
N SER A 338 -18.52 15.16 -7.54
CA SER A 338 -19.98 15.06 -7.69
C SER A 338 -20.68 16.41 -7.46
N ARG A 339 -20.26 17.18 -6.43
CA ARG A 339 -20.74 18.55 -6.19
C ARG A 339 -20.42 19.45 -7.38
N PHE A 340 -19.19 19.39 -7.88
CA PHE A 340 -18.75 20.08 -9.09
C PHE A 340 -19.69 19.79 -10.27
N LEU A 341 -19.92 18.50 -10.61
CA LEU A 341 -20.80 18.16 -11.74
C LEU A 341 -22.24 18.59 -11.53
N THR A 342 -22.73 18.60 -10.29
CA THR A 342 -24.08 19.07 -9.96
C THR A 342 -24.20 20.58 -10.22
N TRP A 343 -23.20 21.38 -9.82
CA TRP A 343 -23.14 22.81 -10.14
C TRP A 343 -23.04 23.06 -11.65
N VAL A 344 -22.13 22.39 -12.35
CA VAL A 344 -21.92 22.60 -13.81
C VAL A 344 -23.19 22.25 -14.60
N LYS A 345 -23.91 21.17 -14.22
CA LYS A 345 -25.19 20.78 -14.84
C LYS A 345 -26.32 21.80 -14.63
N GLY A 346 -26.23 22.67 -13.62
CA GLY A 346 -27.19 23.75 -13.38
C GLY A 346 -26.83 25.09 -14.06
N HIS A 347 -25.56 25.34 -14.39
CA HIS A 347 -25.06 26.66 -14.81
C HIS A 347 -24.66 26.76 -16.29
N LEU A 348 -24.87 25.70 -17.08
CA LEU A 348 -24.67 25.68 -18.53
C LEU A 348 -26.00 25.83 -19.28
N ILE A 349 -26.08 26.88 -20.09
CA ILE A 349 -27.30 27.27 -20.81
C ILE A 349 -27.38 26.56 -22.18
N ASP A 350 -26.25 26.36 -22.86
CA ASP A 350 -26.25 25.80 -24.21
C ASP A 350 -26.54 24.29 -24.26
N LYS A 351 -27.22 23.89 -25.34
CA LYS A 351 -27.69 22.54 -25.63
C LYS A 351 -26.55 21.56 -25.95
N TYR A 352 -25.43 22.02 -26.50
CA TYR A 352 -24.23 21.21 -26.73
C TYR A 352 -23.46 21.01 -25.43
N ASP A 353 -23.12 22.10 -24.74
CA ASP A 353 -22.42 22.07 -23.44
C ASP A 353 -23.17 21.21 -22.40
N ARG A 354 -24.50 21.27 -22.40
CA ARG A 354 -25.35 20.40 -21.57
C ARG A 354 -25.15 18.93 -21.94
N ARG A 355 -25.18 18.55 -23.22
CA ARG A 355 -24.94 17.15 -23.65
C ARG A 355 -23.56 16.64 -23.22
N VAL A 356 -22.51 17.43 -23.41
CA VAL A 356 -21.15 17.09 -22.95
C VAL A 356 -21.14 16.85 -21.44
N THR A 357 -21.72 17.77 -20.66
CA THR A 357 -21.71 17.70 -19.19
C THR A 357 -22.54 16.53 -18.65
N TYR A 358 -23.65 16.15 -19.29
CA TYR A 358 -24.40 14.95 -18.91
C TYR A 358 -23.64 13.64 -19.19
N SER A 359 -22.64 13.63 -20.08
CA SER A 359 -21.74 12.49 -20.28
C SER A 359 -20.66 12.35 -19.18
N LEU A 360 -20.33 13.45 -18.48
CA LEU A 360 -19.34 13.46 -17.41
C LEU A 360 -19.84 12.71 -16.17
N ARG A 361 -18.92 11.96 -15.55
CA ARG A 361 -19.15 11.10 -14.37
C ARG A 361 -18.24 11.53 -13.21
N PRO A 362 -18.70 11.44 -11.95
CA PRO A 362 -17.87 11.76 -10.79
C PRO A 362 -16.55 10.99 -10.79
N ILE A 363 -15.50 11.69 -10.35
CA ILE A 363 -14.12 11.24 -10.33
C ILE A 363 -13.78 10.74 -8.92
N GLY A 364 -13.36 9.49 -8.81
CA GLY A 364 -12.93 8.87 -7.56
C GLY A 364 -12.24 7.53 -7.81
N ALA A 365 -11.68 6.94 -6.75
CA ALA A 365 -11.00 5.65 -6.81
C ALA A 365 -12.00 4.48 -6.83
N GLN A 366 -11.83 3.55 -7.77
CA GLN A 366 -12.69 2.38 -7.96
C GLN A 366 -12.11 1.13 -7.30
N CYS A 367 -12.92 0.45 -6.49
CA CYS A 367 -12.62 -0.88 -5.96
C CYS A 367 -13.11 -1.95 -6.93
N GLY A 368 -12.42 -2.10 -8.07
CA GLY A 368 -12.75 -3.13 -9.07
C GLY A 368 -14.22 -3.11 -9.51
N PRO A 369 -14.92 -4.26 -9.54
CA PRO A 369 -16.34 -4.33 -9.92
C PRO A 369 -17.30 -3.81 -8.82
N PHE A 370 -16.82 -3.56 -7.60
CA PHE A 370 -17.67 -3.23 -6.45
C PHE A 370 -18.11 -1.76 -6.41
N GLY A 371 -17.49 -0.88 -7.21
CA GLY A 371 -17.88 0.53 -7.35
C GLY A 371 -16.81 1.54 -6.94
N VAL A 372 -17.24 2.79 -6.69
CA VAL A 372 -16.37 3.90 -6.25
C VAL A 372 -16.40 3.99 -4.72
N ILE A 373 -15.26 4.31 -4.11
CA ILE A 373 -15.13 4.50 -2.66
C ILE A 373 -15.87 5.77 -2.22
N THR A 374 -16.78 5.64 -1.24
CA THR A 374 -17.58 6.73 -0.64
C THR A 374 -17.40 6.78 0.88
N ASN A 375 -17.89 7.83 1.55
CA ASN A 375 -17.89 7.90 3.02
C ASN A 375 -18.80 6.82 3.65
N SER A 376 -19.92 6.47 3.01
CA SER A 376 -20.78 5.35 3.42
C SER A 376 -20.16 3.96 3.21
N TRP A 377 -19.13 3.86 2.38
CA TRP A 377 -18.26 2.69 2.27
C TRP A 377 -17.25 2.65 3.42
N MET A 378 -16.62 3.79 3.73
CA MET A 378 -15.65 3.89 4.82
C MET A 378 -16.26 3.52 6.18
N SER A 379 -17.44 4.06 6.52
CA SER A 379 -18.10 3.72 7.79
C SER A 379 -18.36 2.21 7.89
N ARG A 380 -18.97 1.61 6.86
CA ARG A 380 -19.24 0.17 6.79
C ARG A 380 -17.98 -0.69 6.94
N LEU A 381 -16.81 -0.24 6.46
CA LEU A 381 -15.55 -0.94 6.62
C LEU A 381 -15.02 -0.87 8.06
N VAL A 382 -15.19 0.27 8.74
CA VAL A 382 -14.88 0.41 10.18
C VAL A 382 -15.83 -0.44 11.02
N ASP A 383 -17.14 -0.36 10.75
CA ASP A 383 -18.18 -1.18 11.38
C ASP A 383 -17.88 -2.68 11.21
N THR A 384 -17.46 -3.08 10.00
CA THR A 384 -17.05 -4.46 9.68
C THR A 384 -15.86 -4.89 10.55
N ILE A 385 -14.80 -4.08 10.64
CA ILE A 385 -13.62 -4.42 11.45
C ILE A 385 -14.00 -4.57 12.92
N LEU A 386 -14.78 -3.64 13.48
CA LEU A 386 -15.19 -3.68 14.89
C LEU A 386 -16.10 -4.88 15.18
N ASN A 387 -17.15 -5.08 14.38
CA ASN A 387 -18.13 -6.15 14.58
C ASN A 387 -17.48 -7.54 14.46
N TYR A 388 -16.71 -7.81 13.40
CA TYR A 388 -16.05 -9.13 13.27
C TYR A 388 -14.93 -9.35 14.29
N THR A 389 -14.27 -8.29 14.78
CA THR A 389 -13.36 -8.42 15.94
C THR A 389 -14.13 -8.85 17.19
N ALA A 390 -15.27 -8.20 17.49
CA ALA A 390 -16.11 -8.55 18.62
C ALA A 390 -16.68 -9.98 18.50
N THR A 391 -17.17 -10.38 17.32
CA THR A 391 -17.60 -11.76 17.06
C THR A 391 -16.49 -12.77 17.30
N ALA A 392 -15.26 -12.50 16.84
CA ALA A 392 -14.12 -13.38 17.08
C ALA A 392 -13.81 -13.53 18.58
N LEU A 393 -13.81 -12.42 19.34
CA LEU A 393 -13.57 -12.40 20.80
C LEU A 393 -14.70 -13.07 21.62
N LEU A 394 -15.92 -13.11 21.10
CA LEU A 394 -17.06 -13.79 21.74
C LEU A 394 -17.15 -15.28 21.35
N THR A 395 -16.46 -15.72 20.30
CA THR A 395 -16.50 -17.11 19.80
C THR A 395 -15.32 -17.95 20.30
N PHE A 396 -14.19 -17.32 20.63
CA PHE A 396 -12.92 -17.99 20.98
C PHE A 396 -12.25 -17.34 22.18
#